data_AF-A0A318CTB1-F1
#
_entry.id   AF-A0A318CTB1-F1
#
_cell.length_a   1.000
_cell.length_b   1.000
_cell.length_c   1.000
_cell.angle_alpha   90.00
_cell.angle_beta   90.00
_cell.angle_gamma   90.00
#
_symmetry.space_group_name_H-M   'P 1'
#
loop_
_entity.id
_entity.type
_entity.pdbx_description
1 polymer ?
#
loop_
_entity_poly.entity_id
_entity_poly.type
_entity_poly.pdbx_seq_one_letter_code
_entity_poly.pdbx_strand_id
1 'polypeptide(L)' 'MSGCGDLAPVASQGERDALLLAAGQNRAVLATDDGKAIKAARFLGLPFIITPGIVVELFRLGKISFKKGT' A
#
# COMPACT_ATOMS: atom_id res chain seq x y z
N MET A 1 13.97 -24.40 -8.19
CA MET A 1 12.85 -24.44 -7.23
C MET A 1 12.49 -23.01 -6.87
N SER A 2 11.48 -22.44 -7.52
CA SER A 2 11.02 -21.07 -7.26
C SER A 2 10.12 -21.11 -6.02
N GLY A 3 10.68 -20.79 -4.87
CA GLY A 3 9.90 -20.62 -3.63
C GLY A 3 9.15 -19.30 -3.69
N CYS A 4 7.95 -19.31 -4.28
CA CYS A 4 6.95 -18.27 -4.01
C CYS A 4 6.45 -18.54 -2.59
N GLY A 5 7.08 -17.91 -1.60
CA GLY A 5 6.67 -18.04 -0.20
C GLY A 5 5.24 -17.56 -0.03
N ASP A 6 4.38 -18.45 0.43
CA ASP A 6 2.97 -18.18 0.69
C ASP A 6 2.80 -16.90 1.54
N LEU A 7 2.24 -15.85 0.94
CA LEU A 7 1.82 -14.60 1.62
C LEU A 7 0.61 -14.83 2.57
N ALA A 8 0.37 -16.09 2.97
CA ALA A 8 -0.98 -16.61 3.16
C ALA A 8 -1.62 -16.49 4.55
N PRO A 9 -0.99 -16.05 5.66
CA PRO A 9 -1.77 -15.75 6.87
C PRO A 9 -1.85 -14.26 7.23
N VAL A 10 -1.13 -13.38 6.54
CA VAL A 10 -0.92 -12.01 7.06
C VAL A 10 -1.96 -11.03 6.50
N ALA A 11 -2.26 -11.04 5.22
CA ALA A 11 -3.12 -10.03 4.59
C ALA A 11 -4.57 -10.50 4.33
N SER A 12 -5.54 -9.58 4.38
CA SER A 12 -6.92 -9.83 3.89
C SER A 12 -6.95 -9.98 2.36
N GLN A 13 -8.05 -10.49 1.78
CA GLN A 13 -8.10 -10.73 0.33
C GLN A 13 -7.84 -9.45 -0.47
N GLY A 14 -8.44 -8.32 -0.09
CA GLY A 14 -8.24 -7.05 -0.77
C GLY A 14 -6.79 -6.55 -0.70
N GLU A 15 -6.11 -6.74 0.43
CA GLU A 15 -4.70 -6.41 0.57
C GLU A 15 -3.80 -7.29 -0.32
N ARG A 16 -4.11 -8.59 -0.42
CA ARG A 16 -3.39 -9.52 -1.31
C ARG A 16 -3.55 -9.12 -2.76
N ASP A 17 -4.77 -8.80 -3.19
CA ASP A 17 -5.05 -8.40 -4.56
C ASP A 17 -4.32 -7.09 -4.91
N ALA A 18 -4.28 -6.13 -3.98
CA ALA A 18 -3.53 -4.89 -4.16
C ALA A 18 -2.01 -5.12 -4.26
N LEU A 19 -1.46 -6.03 -3.44
CA LEU A 19 -0.05 -6.43 -3.49
C LEU A 19 0.29 -7.11 -4.82
N LEU A 20 -0.56 -8.04 -5.28
CA LEU A 20 -0.39 -8.73 -6.56
C LEU A 20 -0.47 -7.76 -7.73
N LEU A 21 -1.42 -6.82 -7.70
CA LEU A 21 -1.55 -5.78 -8.71
C LEU A 21 -0.30 -4.90 -8.78
N ALA A 22 0.21 -4.47 -7.63
CA ALA A 22 1.43 -3.66 -7.55
C ALA A 22 2.66 -4.41 -8.07
N ALA A 23 2.77 -5.71 -7.78
CA ALA A 23 3.87 -6.55 -8.28
C ALA A 23 3.81 -6.78 -9.79
N GLY A 24 2.60 -6.88 -10.37
CA GLY A 24 2.40 -7.11 -11.80
C GLY A 24 2.55 -5.85 -12.68
N GLN A 25 2.56 -4.66 -12.10
CA GLN A 25 2.64 -3.40 -12.83
C GLN A 25 4.05 -2.81 -12.78
N ASN A 26 4.60 -2.45 -13.95
CA ASN A 26 5.92 -1.83 -14.01
C ASN A 26 5.89 -0.44 -13.36
N ARG A 27 6.61 -0.27 -12.24
CA ARG A 27 6.71 0.96 -11.43
C ARG A 27 5.46 1.37 -10.62
N ALA A 28 4.54 0.44 -10.33
CA ALA A 28 3.45 0.76 -9.41
C ALA A 28 3.98 0.98 -7.97
N VAL A 29 3.38 1.95 -7.28
CA VAL A 29 3.66 2.24 -5.87
C VAL A 29 2.42 1.89 -5.05
N LEU A 30 2.56 0.97 -4.10
CA LEU A 30 1.46 0.59 -3.22
C LEU A 30 1.20 1.70 -2.18
N ALA A 31 0.04 2.34 -2.22
CA ALA A 31 -0.40 3.23 -1.16
C ALA A 31 -1.21 2.43 -0.14
N THR A 32 -0.72 2.30 1.10
CA THR A 32 -1.41 1.55 2.16
C THR A 32 -1.03 2.07 3.54
N ASP A 33 -1.99 2.07 4.46
CA ASP A 33 -1.81 2.34 5.89
C ASP A 33 -1.89 1.07 6.74
N ASP A 34 -2.25 -0.07 6.12
CA ASP A 34 -2.34 -1.34 6.80
C ASP A 34 -0.94 -1.90 7.12
N GLY A 35 -0.69 -2.16 8.40
CA GLY A 35 0.61 -2.61 8.88
C GLY A 35 1.05 -3.97 8.33
N LYS A 36 0.10 -4.82 7.94
CA LYS A 36 0.36 -6.15 7.38
C LYS A 36 0.73 -6.05 5.90
N ALA A 37 0.01 -5.23 5.14
CA ALA A 37 0.35 -4.89 3.76
C ALA A 37 1.72 -4.19 3.66
N ILE A 38 2.05 -3.28 4.58
CA ILE A 38 3.38 -2.65 4.64
C ILE A 38 4.49 -3.69 4.86
N LYS A 39 4.29 -4.64 5.79
CA LYS A 39 5.27 -5.71 6.04
C LYS A 39 5.45 -6.60 4.81
N ALA A 40 4.35 -6.96 4.15
CA ALA A 40 4.39 -7.74 2.93
C ALA A 40 5.10 -7.00 1.79
N ALA A 41 4.79 -5.72 1.57
CA ALA A 41 5.46 -4.90 0.56
C ALA A 41 6.97 -4.79 0.80
N ARG A 42 7.39 -4.58 2.06
CA ARG A 42 8.82 -4.59 2.45
C ARG A 42 9.50 -5.92 2.17
N PHE A 43 8.85 -7.03 2.55
CA PHE A 43 9.38 -8.38 2.32
C PHE A 43 9.55 -8.68 0.82
N LEU A 44 8.59 -8.24 0.01
CA LEU A 44 8.58 -8.44 -1.44
C LEU A 44 9.44 -7.42 -2.21
N GLY A 45 10.03 -6.42 -1.56
CA GLY A 45 10.77 -5.35 -2.22
C GLY A 45 9.92 -4.43 -3.09
N LEU A 46 8.60 -4.37 -2.84
CA LEU A 46 7.67 -3.53 -3.59
C LEU A 46 7.76 -2.07 -3.12
N PRO A 47 7.83 -1.08 -4.03
CA PRO A 47 7.69 0.32 -3.67
C PRO A 47 6.34 0.59 -2.99
N PHE A 48 6.35 1.27 -1.85
CA PHE A 48 5.11 1.63 -1.14
C PHE A 48 5.21 3.01 -0.49
N ILE A 49 4.05 3.62 -0.26
CA ILE A 49 3.88 4.86 0.49
C ILE A 49 2.82 4.64 1.58
N ILE A 50 3.06 5.20 2.76
CA ILE A 50 2.12 5.14 3.88
C ILE A 50 1.08 6.25 3.74
N THR A 51 -0.20 5.87 3.63
CA THR A 51 -1.31 6.77 3.21
C THR A 51 -1.44 8.07 4.01
N PRO A 52 -1.29 8.08 5.36
CA PRO A 52 -1.25 9.33 6.13
C PRO A 52 -0.26 10.37 5.62
N GLY A 53 0.91 9.95 5.10
CA GLY A 53 1.90 10.86 4.54
C GLY A 53 1.38 11.61 3.31
N ILE A 54 0.68 10.90 2.42
CA ILE A 54 0.06 11.48 1.22
C ILE A 54 -1.02 12.48 1.63
N VAL A 55 -1.89 12.12 2.58
CA VAL A 55 -2.97 13.01 3.04
C VAL A 55 -2.39 14.30 3.62
N VAL A 56 -1.36 14.21 4.46
CA VAL A 56 -0.68 15.38 5.03
C VAL A 56 -0.04 16.24 3.93
N GLU A 57 0.62 15.62 2.96
CA GLU A 57 1.30 16.34 1.89
C GLU A 57 0.32 17.03 0.93
N LEU A 58 -0.77 16.34 0.55
CA LEU A 58 -1.85 16.92 -0.24
C LEU A 58 -2.52 18.09 0.48
N PHE A 59 -2.68 17.99 1.81
CA PHE A 59 -3.21 19.09 2.63
C PHE A 59 -2.24 20.27 2.65
N ARG A 60 -0.94 20.04 2.86
CA ARG A 60 0.10 21.09 2.80
C ARG A 60 0.18 21.80 1.45
N LEU A 61 0.00 21.05 0.37
CA LEU A 61 -0.04 21.58 -1.00
C LEU A 61 -1.36 22.28 -1.35
N GLY A 62 -2.33 22.33 -0.44
CA GLY A 62 -3.65 22.92 -0.68
C GLY A 62 -4.51 22.16 -1.69
N LYS A 63 -4.15 20.90 -2.02
CA LYS A 63 -4.89 20.06 -2.99
C LYS A 63 -6.12 19.41 -2.38
N ILE A 64 -6.14 19.25 -1.07
CA ILE A 64 -7.30 18.79 -0.30
C ILE A 64 -7.53 19.74 0.89
N SER A 65 -8.75 19.80 1.38
CA SER A 65 -9.09 20.48 2.63
C SER A 65 -9.84 19.51 3.54
N PHE A 66 -9.67 19.68 4.85
CA PHE A 66 -10.50 18.98 5.82
C PHE A 66 -11.88 19.65 5.86
N LYS A 67 -12.78 19.24 4.95
CA LYS A 67 -14.21 19.45 5.18
C LYS A 67 -14.61 18.50 6.29
N LYS A 68 -15.13 19.03 7.38
CA LYS A 68 -15.79 18.23 8.42
C LYS A 68 -16.94 17.49 7.71
N GLY A 69 -16.88 16.16 7.67
CA GLY A 69 -18.00 15.35 7.18
C GLY A 69 -19.20 15.71 8.05
N THR A 70 -20.25 16.24 7.40
CA THR A 70 -21.55 16.48 8.01
C THR A 70 -22.18 15.18 8.44
#